data_AF-A0A8T4S947-F1
#
_entry.id   AF-A0A8T4S947-F1
#
_cell.length_a   1.000
_cell.length_b   1.000
_cell.length_c   1.000
_cell.angle_alpha   90.00
_cell.angle_beta   90.00
_cell.angle_gamma   90.00
#
_symmetry.space_group_name_H-M   'P 1'
#
loop_
_entity.id
_entity.type
_entity.pdbx_description
1 polymer ?
#
loop_
_entity_poly.entity_id
_entity_poly.type
_entity_poly.pdbx_seq_one_letter_code
_entity_poly.pdbx_strand_id
1 'polypeptide(L)'
;MVQKNKQIDKLRELGEKVIKDIDRNKNPSITIPIRALSNVIFNEKTKTIELGNKNALRYFFNVAHSKKFLQTVEIASILKKELLETDKHEHLRGVFYIAKRTIHGTNVNIVDEQTESDKVIEDLEVITGLSREQLHVSANKMGSMVGNIVLIDSGDSIDCSKLGKGGYSVPSITDELVFKKINAKYVLYMEKAAVFERLNEDKFWIKNNCILVTSQGQTTRGIRIWGIHIFCC
;
A
#
# COMPACT_ATOMS: atom_id res chain seq x y z
N MET A 1 -7.21 16.74 -6.14
CA MET A 1 -8.03 17.34 -5.06
C MET A 1 -9.26 16.51 -4.67
N VAL A 2 -10.09 16.03 -5.61
CA VAL A 2 -11.32 15.25 -5.28
C VAL A 2 -11.04 13.93 -4.54
N GLN A 3 -9.99 13.20 -4.94
CA GLN A 3 -9.58 11.93 -4.29
C GLN A 3 -9.14 12.12 -2.83
N LYS A 4 -8.41 13.21 -2.56
CA LYS A 4 -7.79 13.52 -1.26
C LYS A 4 -8.82 13.78 -0.16
N ASN A 5 -9.88 14.51 -0.50
CA ASN A 5 -10.99 14.73 0.43
C ASN A 5 -11.68 13.41 0.79
N LYS A 6 -11.88 12.52 -0.20
CA LYS A 6 -12.54 11.22 0.02
C LYS A 6 -11.76 10.31 0.99
N GLN A 7 -10.42 10.29 0.92
CA GLN A 7 -9.58 9.48 1.82
C GLN A 7 -9.70 9.96 3.28
N ILE A 8 -9.57 11.28 3.48
CA ILE A 8 -9.67 11.92 4.80
C ILE A 8 -11.08 11.74 5.36
N ASP A 9 -12.11 11.87 4.53
CA ASP A 9 -13.50 11.68 4.93
C ASP A 9 -13.77 10.26 5.43
N LYS A 10 -13.21 9.23 4.78
CA LYS A 10 -13.34 7.82 5.22
C LYS A 10 -12.76 7.58 6.61
N LEU A 11 -11.58 8.16 6.90
CA LEU A 11 -10.98 8.07 8.23
C LEU A 11 -11.75 8.91 9.26
N ARG A 12 -12.32 10.06 8.84
CA ARG A 12 -13.18 10.87 9.71
C ARG A 12 -14.47 10.14 10.07
N GLU A 13 -15.13 9.49 9.10
CA GLU A 13 -16.33 8.67 9.31
C GLU A 13 -16.09 7.56 10.34
N LEU A 14 -14.90 6.95 10.34
CA LEU A 14 -14.52 5.95 11.35
C LEU A 14 -14.49 6.57 12.76
N GLY A 15 -13.85 7.74 12.92
CA GLY A 15 -13.80 8.45 14.20
C GLY A 15 -15.17 8.94 14.67
N GLU A 16 -15.99 9.47 13.76
CA GLU A 16 -17.35 9.93 14.05
C GLU A 16 -18.26 8.79 14.54
N LYS A 17 -18.10 7.57 14.02
CA LYS A 17 -18.84 6.39 14.52
C LYS A 17 -18.47 6.08 15.97
N VAL A 18 -17.19 6.11 16.30
CA VAL A 18 -16.71 5.90 17.67
C VAL A 18 -17.25 6.97 18.61
N ILE A 19 -17.20 8.25 18.21
CA ILE A 19 -17.74 9.36 19.01
C ILE A 19 -19.26 9.19 19.23
N LYS A 20 -20.02 8.84 18.19
CA LYS A 20 -21.46 8.59 18.29
C LYS A 20 -21.81 7.47 19.26
N ASP A 21 -20.99 6.43 19.35
CA ASP A 21 -21.19 5.36 20.34
C ASP A 21 -20.94 5.87 21.76
N ILE A 22 -19.88 6.67 21.95
CA ILE A 22 -19.55 7.29 23.24
C ILE A 22 -20.67 8.24 23.70
N ASP A 23 -21.14 9.13 22.84
CA ASP A 23 -22.20 10.10 23.14
C ASP A 23 -23.52 9.42 23.54
N ARG A 24 -23.73 8.20 23.03
CA ARG A 24 -24.90 7.36 23.35
C ARG A 24 -24.69 6.49 24.59
N ASN A 25 -23.58 6.64 25.31
CA ASN A 25 -23.16 5.78 26.42
C ASN A 25 -23.14 4.29 26.05
N LYS A 26 -22.83 3.96 24.80
CA LYS A 26 -22.66 2.58 24.32
C LYS A 26 -21.19 2.21 24.32
N ASN A 27 -20.90 0.91 24.49
CA ASN A 27 -19.54 0.40 24.34
C ASN A 27 -19.06 0.64 22.88
N PRO A 28 -18.05 1.49 22.66
CA PRO A 28 -17.61 1.80 21.31
C PRO A 28 -17.07 0.56 20.61
N SER A 29 -17.42 0.40 19.33
CA SER A 29 -17.01 -0.76 18.55
C SER A 29 -16.56 -0.41 17.14
N ILE A 30 -15.59 -1.16 16.62
CA ILE A 30 -15.12 -1.08 15.25
C ILE A 30 -15.46 -2.39 14.55
N THR A 31 -16.16 -2.30 13.42
CA THR A 31 -16.50 -3.44 12.56
C THR A 31 -15.37 -3.69 11.57
N ILE A 32 -14.85 -4.91 11.54
CA ILE A 32 -13.71 -5.29 10.71
C ILE A 32 -14.07 -6.53 9.90
N PRO A 33 -14.01 -6.48 8.56
CA PRO A 33 -14.29 -7.67 7.76
C PRO A 33 -13.23 -8.76 7.99
N ILE A 34 -13.69 -10.01 8.08
CA ILE A 34 -12.82 -11.14 8.44
C ILE A 34 -12.01 -11.57 7.22
N ARG A 35 -10.68 -11.54 7.34
CA ARG A 35 -9.72 -11.93 6.30
C ARG A 35 -9.27 -13.39 6.44
N ALA A 36 -10.21 -14.30 6.67
CA ALA A 36 -9.94 -15.73 6.78
C ALA A 36 -10.51 -16.47 5.57
N LEU A 37 -9.93 -17.63 5.21
CA LEU A 37 -10.41 -18.46 4.08
C LEU A 37 -11.91 -18.78 4.17
N SER A 38 -12.45 -18.87 5.39
CA SER A 38 -13.87 -19.08 5.65
C SER A 38 -14.79 -17.90 5.28
N ASN A 39 -14.22 -16.75 4.90
CA ASN A 39 -14.91 -15.55 4.44
C ASN A 39 -14.40 -15.09 3.06
N VAL A 40 -13.86 -16.01 2.26
CA VAL A 40 -13.40 -15.73 0.91
C VAL A 40 -14.36 -16.40 -0.07
N ILE A 41 -14.85 -15.64 -1.05
CA ILE A 41 -15.82 -16.09 -2.05
C ILE A 41 -15.22 -15.86 -3.43
N PHE A 42 -15.27 -16.86 -4.30
CA PHE A 42 -14.91 -16.70 -5.70
C PHE A 42 -16.11 -16.18 -6.48
N ASN A 43 -15.96 -15.02 -7.11
CA ASN A 43 -16.96 -14.44 -7.98
C ASN A 43 -16.74 -14.94 -9.41
N GLU A 44 -17.59 -15.85 -9.88
CA GLU A 44 -17.46 -16.49 -11.20
C GLU A 44 -17.57 -15.49 -12.37
N LYS A 45 -18.30 -14.38 -12.20
CA LYS A 45 -18.52 -13.40 -13.26
C LYS A 45 -17.29 -12.54 -13.50
N THR A 46 -16.73 -12.00 -12.42
CA THR A 46 -15.51 -11.17 -12.46
C THR A 46 -14.25 -12.03 -12.50
N LYS A 47 -14.36 -13.33 -12.21
CA LYS A 47 -13.24 -14.26 -12.00
C LYS A 47 -12.27 -13.78 -10.92
N THR A 48 -12.77 -13.03 -9.94
CA THR A 48 -11.99 -12.48 -8.83
C THR A 48 -12.36 -13.13 -7.51
N ILE A 49 -11.41 -13.09 -6.59
CA ILE A 49 -11.61 -13.52 -5.21
C ILE A 49 -12.04 -12.29 -4.40
N GLU A 50 -13.18 -12.37 -3.74
CA GLU A 50 -13.78 -11.29 -2.96
C GLU A 50 -13.97 -11.70 -1.50
N LEU A 51 -13.99 -10.72 -0.59
CA LEU A 51 -14.34 -10.94 0.81
C LEU A 51 -15.86 -11.10 0.92
N GLY A 52 -16.29 -12.09 1.69
CA GLY A 52 -17.68 -12.30 2.05
C GLY A 52 -18.16 -11.36 3.15
N ASN A 53 -19.41 -11.56 3.59
CA ASN A 53 -20.11 -10.65 4.50
C ASN A 53 -19.78 -10.84 5.99
N LYS A 54 -18.86 -11.74 6.36
CA LYS A 54 -18.55 -11.98 7.78
C LYS A 54 -17.67 -10.85 8.32
N ASN A 55 -18.16 -10.24 9.40
CA ASN A 55 -17.47 -9.17 10.10
C ASN A 55 -17.20 -9.58 11.55
N ALA A 56 -16.08 -9.11 12.09
CA ALA A 56 -15.75 -9.18 13.50
C ALA A 56 -15.94 -7.79 14.14
N LEU A 57 -16.36 -7.76 15.40
CA LEU A 57 -16.48 -6.53 16.18
C LEU A 57 -15.33 -6.45 17.20
N ARG A 58 -14.58 -5.36 17.15
CA ARG A 58 -13.61 -4.99 18.20
C ARG A 58 -14.25 -3.97 19.11
N TYR A 59 -14.43 -4.33 20.37
CA TYR A 59 -15.01 -3.48 21.40
C TYR A 59 -13.92 -2.80 22.23
N PHE A 60 -14.16 -1.57 22.66
CA PHE A 60 -13.23 -0.87 23.55
C PHE A 60 -13.24 -1.46 24.96
N PHE A 61 -14.42 -1.67 25.56
CA PHE A 61 -14.57 -2.30 26.87
C PHE A 61 -14.53 -3.84 26.78
N ASN A 62 -13.42 -4.37 26.29
CA ASN A 62 -13.12 -5.80 26.31
C ASN A 62 -11.60 -5.97 26.43
N VAL A 63 -11.14 -6.62 27.50
CA VAL A 63 -9.71 -6.76 27.84
C VAL A 63 -8.87 -7.29 26.68
N ALA A 64 -9.39 -8.26 25.92
CA ALA A 64 -8.67 -8.85 24.78
C ALA A 64 -8.60 -7.92 23.56
N HIS A 65 -9.49 -6.92 23.48
CA HIS A 65 -9.64 -6.02 22.34
C HIS A 65 -9.12 -4.61 22.60
N SER A 66 -9.07 -4.14 23.85
CA SER A 66 -8.77 -2.75 24.20
C SER A 66 -7.46 -2.25 23.58
N LYS A 67 -6.36 -3.01 23.66
CA LYS A 67 -5.07 -2.64 23.02
C LYS A 67 -5.21 -2.50 21.51
N LYS A 68 -5.84 -3.47 20.85
CA LYS A 68 -6.05 -3.49 19.39
C LYS A 68 -6.97 -2.37 18.92
N PHE A 69 -7.99 -2.05 19.72
CA PHE A 69 -8.90 -0.93 19.46
C PHE A 69 -8.14 0.39 19.49
N LEU A 70 -7.35 0.62 20.55
CA LEU A 70 -6.50 1.81 20.68
C LEU A 70 -5.53 1.92 19.49
N GLN A 71 -4.82 0.84 19.16
CA GLN A 71 -3.90 0.80 18.01
C GLN A 71 -4.60 1.20 16.70
N THR A 72 -5.83 0.72 16.48
CA THR A 72 -6.60 1.04 15.27
C THR A 72 -6.93 2.53 15.18
N VAL A 73 -7.37 3.13 16.30
CA VAL A 73 -7.71 4.56 16.35
C VAL A 73 -6.46 5.43 16.21
N GLU A 74 -5.37 5.09 16.91
CA GLU A 74 -4.11 5.84 16.86
C GLU A 74 -3.45 5.80 15.49
N ILE A 75 -3.36 4.62 14.88
CA ILE A 75 -2.80 4.51 13.53
C ILE A 75 -3.68 5.25 12.52
N ALA A 76 -5.01 5.13 12.60
CA ALA A 76 -5.91 5.91 11.74
C ALA A 76 -5.70 7.43 11.90
N SER A 77 -5.48 7.91 13.12
CA SER A 77 -5.17 9.30 13.44
C SER A 77 -3.83 9.74 12.83
N ILE A 78 -2.79 8.91 12.95
CA ILE A 78 -1.46 9.16 12.35
C ILE A 78 -1.57 9.24 10.83
N LEU A 79 -2.22 8.26 10.18
CA LEU A 79 -2.38 8.26 8.71
C LEU A 79 -3.12 9.51 8.23
N LYS A 80 -4.16 9.93 8.95
CA LYS A 80 -4.92 11.14 8.61
C LYS A 80 -4.09 12.41 8.79
N LYS A 81 -3.56 12.65 10.00
CA LYS A 81 -2.92 13.92 10.37
C LYS A 81 -1.51 14.05 9.81
N GLU A 82 -0.69 13.02 9.93
CA GLU A 82 0.73 13.10 9.60
C GLU A 82 1.01 12.84 8.13
N LEU A 83 0.14 12.10 7.42
CA LEU A 83 0.37 11.73 6.01
C LEU A 83 -0.61 12.43 5.06
N LEU A 84 -1.92 12.22 5.23
CA LEU A 84 -2.92 12.72 4.27
C LEU A 84 -3.07 14.26 4.34
N GLU A 85 -3.18 14.84 5.54
CA GLU A 85 -3.34 16.29 5.71
C GLU A 85 -2.06 17.06 5.31
N THR A 86 -0.87 16.51 5.55
CA THR A 86 0.42 17.14 5.23
C THR A 86 0.95 16.81 3.84
N ASP A 87 0.28 15.93 3.09
CA ASP A 87 0.71 15.42 1.78
C ASP A 87 2.06 14.67 1.80
N LYS A 88 2.36 14.00 2.92
CA LYS A 88 3.58 13.22 3.07
C LYS A 88 3.33 11.74 2.85
N HIS A 89 4.37 11.07 2.39
CA HIS A 89 4.39 9.63 2.18
C HIS A 89 5.38 9.00 3.15
N GLU A 90 4.98 7.89 3.76
CA GLU A 90 5.82 7.16 4.71
C GLU A 90 5.87 5.67 4.40
N HIS A 91 6.96 5.04 4.83
CA HIS A 91 7.08 3.58 4.78
C HIS A 91 6.41 2.92 5.98
N LEU A 92 6.09 1.62 5.87
CA LEU A 92 5.55 0.84 7.00
C LEU A 92 6.40 0.99 8.28
N ARG A 93 7.73 0.99 8.14
CA ARG A 93 8.64 1.24 9.25
C ARG A 93 8.53 2.65 9.81
N GLY A 94 8.37 3.66 8.95
CA GLY A 94 8.16 5.05 9.37
C GLY A 94 6.90 5.18 10.23
N VAL A 95 5.78 4.61 9.75
CA VAL A 95 4.51 4.57 10.51
C VAL A 95 4.69 3.84 11.84
N PHE A 96 5.40 2.71 11.86
CA PHE A 96 5.71 2.00 13.10
C PHE A 96 6.47 2.88 14.11
N TYR A 97 7.52 3.60 13.67
CA TYR A 97 8.27 4.48 14.57
C TYR A 97 7.45 5.66 15.08
N ILE A 98 6.57 6.23 14.25
CA ILE A 98 5.65 7.29 14.68
C ILE A 98 4.66 6.76 15.73
N ALA A 99 4.14 5.55 15.52
CA ALA A 99 3.17 4.90 16.40
C ALA A 99 3.81 4.33 17.69
N LYS A 100 5.12 4.06 17.69
CA LYS A 100 5.86 3.54 18.86
C LYS A 100 6.03 4.62 19.92
N ARG A 101 4.94 4.92 20.62
CA ARG A 101 4.87 5.86 21.74
C ARG A 101 4.34 5.15 22.98
N THR A 102 4.81 5.57 24.14
CA THR A 102 4.33 5.09 25.42
C THR A 102 3.02 5.79 25.78
N ILE A 103 2.03 5.03 26.21
CA ILE A 103 0.74 5.58 26.64
C ILE A 103 0.97 6.41 27.89
N HIS A 104 0.47 7.65 27.88
CA HIS A 104 0.67 8.60 28.97
C HIS A 104 0.23 8.01 30.32
N GLY A 105 1.10 8.11 31.33
CA GLY A 105 0.84 7.57 32.67
C GLY A 105 1.03 6.06 32.82
N THR A 106 1.59 5.38 31.80
CA THR A 106 1.88 3.94 31.86
C THR A 106 3.28 3.63 31.32
N ASN A 107 3.76 2.41 31.52
CA ASN A 107 4.99 1.89 30.90
C ASN A 107 4.70 1.00 29.68
N VAL A 108 3.51 1.14 29.07
CA VAL A 108 3.06 0.31 27.95
C VAL A 108 3.10 1.10 26.66
N ASN A 109 3.68 0.53 25.61
CA ASN A 109 3.67 1.15 24.29
C ASN A 109 2.38 0.82 23.54
N ILE A 110 1.98 1.73 22.65
CA ILE A 110 0.85 1.51 21.75
C ILE A 110 1.16 0.33 20.82
N VAL A 111 2.34 0.33 20.20
CA VAL A 111 2.87 -0.78 19.39
C VAL A 111 4.27 -1.15 19.87
N ASP A 112 4.52 -2.45 19.99
CA ASP A 112 5.82 -2.98 20.39
C ASP A 112 6.61 -3.52 19.20
N GLU A 113 5.91 -4.19 18.28
CA GLU A 113 6.48 -4.80 17.06
C GLU A 113 5.86 -4.23 15.79
N GLN A 114 6.64 -4.18 14.71
CA GLN A 114 6.16 -3.73 13.39
C GLN A 114 4.97 -4.58 12.90
N THR A 115 4.95 -5.87 13.22
CA THR A 115 3.84 -6.79 12.88
C THR A 115 2.49 -6.30 13.44
N GLU A 116 2.48 -5.60 14.58
CA GLU A 116 1.25 -5.04 15.16
C GLU A 116 0.72 -3.87 14.32
N SER A 117 1.59 -2.93 13.93
CA SER A 117 1.18 -1.81 13.07
C SER A 117 0.77 -2.27 11.69
N ASP A 118 1.50 -3.23 11.11
CA ASP A 118 1.22 -3.74 9.77
C ASP A 118 -0.16 -4.41 9.70
N LYS A 119 -0.52 -5.21 10.73
CA LYS A 119 -1.86 -5.82 10.84
C LYS A 119 -2.98 -4.79 10.97
N VAL A 120 -2.74 -3.70 11.68
CA VAL A 120 -3.73 -2.63 11.86
C VAL A 120 -3.91 -1.83 10.58
N ILE A 121 -2.83 -1.53 9.86
CA ILE A 121 -2.90 -0.87 8.55
C ILE A 121 -3.72 -1.73 7.57
N GLU A 122 -3.52 -3.04 7.58
CA GLU A 122 -4.33 -3.98 6.79
C GLU A 122 -5.81 -3.99 7.17
N ASP A 123 -6.11 -3.93 8.47
CA ASP A 123 -7.51 -3.81 8.91
C ASP A 123 -8.11 -2.49 8.41
N LEU A 124 -7.36 -1.39 8.46
CA LEU A 124 -7.78 -0.09 7.95
C LEU A 124 -8.01 -0.09 6.44
N GLU A 125 -7.23 -0.84 5.66
CA GLU A 125 -7.47 -1.01 4.21
C GLU A 125 -8.89 -1.54 3.97
N VAL A 126 -9.29 -2.57 4.72
CA VAL A 126 -10.59 -3.22 4.52
C VAL A 126 -11.75 -2.45 5.18
N ILE A 127 -11.50 -1.78 6.31
CA ILE A 127 -12.49 -0.91 6.97
C ILE A 127 -12.85 0.29 6.10
N THR A 128 -11.84 0.91 5.46
CA THR A 128 -12.02 2.13 4.68
C THR A 128 -12.29 1.85 3.19
N GLY A 129 -11.93 0.66 2.71
CA GLY A 129 -11.93 0.32 1.29
C GLY A 129 -10.84 1.05 0.49
N LEU A 130 -9.83 1.59 1.18
CA LEU A 130 -8.70 2.29 0.57
C LEU A 130 -7.49 1.37 0.57
N SER A 131 -6.66 1.45 -0.47
CA SER A 131 -5.37 0.76 -0.45
C SER A 131 -4.37 1.50 0.44
N ARG A 132 -3.34 0.80 0.96
CA ARG A 132 -2.19 1.42 1.65
C ARG A 132 -1.61 2.61 0.89
N GLU A 133 -1.48 2.50 -0.42
CA GLU A 133 -0.96 3.56 -1.30
C GLU A 133 -1.86 4.79 -1.25
N GLN A 134 -3.18 4.57 -1.29
CA GLN A 134 -4.18 5.63 -1.11
C GLN A 134 -4.21 6.20 0.32
N LEU A 135 -3.60 5.53 1.30
CA LEU A 135 -3.38 6.05 2.66
C LEU A 135 -1.99 6.69 2.81
N HIS A 136 -1.28 6.92 1.70
CA HIS A 136 0.09 7.44 1.64
C HIS A 136 1.13 6.54 2.36
N VAL A 137 0.79 5.28 2.58
CA VAL A 137 1.71 4.27 3.12
C VAL A 137 2.35 3.52 1.95
N SER A 138 3.63 3.79 1.71
CA SER A 138 4.38 3.16 0.64
C SER A 138 5.14 1.93 1.11
N ALA A 139 5.08 0.84 0.33
CA ALA A 139 6.05 -0.23 0.48
C ALA A 139 7.45 0.26 0.05
N ASN A 140 8.50 -0.44 0.49
CA ASN A 140 9.86 -0.18 -0.01
C ASN A 140 9.86 -0.30 -1.54
N LYS A 141 10.43 0.72 -2.20
CA LYS A 141 10.62 0.73 -3.66
C LYS A 141 11.66 -0.34 -3.99
N MET A 142 11.19 -1.56 -4.25
CA MET A 142 12.04 -2.67 -4.67
C MET A 142 11.65 -3.03 -6.09
N GLY A 143 12.67 -3.13 -6.93
CA GLY A 143 12.56 -3.50 -8.32
C GLY A 143 13.04 -2.42 -9.26
N SER A 144 13.64 -2.88 -10.35
CA SER A 144 14.25 -2.02 -11.37
C SER A 144 13.66 -2.34 -12.73
N MET A 145 13.53 -1.32 -13.56
CA MET A 145 13.07 -1.43 -14.94
C MET A 145 14.05 -0.70 -15.86
N VAL A 146 14.35 -1.31 -17.00
CA VAL A 146 15.04 -0.65 -18.11
C VAL A 146 14.40 -1.05 -19.43
N GLY A 147 14.25 -0.10 -20.34
CA GLY A 147 13.75 -0.37 -21.68
C GLY A 147 13.43 0.90 -22.45
N ASN A 148 12.99 0.73 -23.70
CA ASN A 148 12.52 1.80 -24.58
C ASN A 148 11.13 2.28 -24.15
N ILE A 149 11.04 2.91 -22.98
CA ILE A 149 9.81 3.41 -22.38
C ILE A 149 10.03 4.78 -21.76
N VAL A 150 9.08 5.69 -22.01
CA VAL A 150 9.05 7.02 -21.41
C VAL A 150 7.84 7.10 -20.49
N LEU A 151 8.12 7.35 -19.21
CA LEU A 151 7.16 7.45 -18.13
C LEU A 151 7.07 8.91 -17.68
N ILE A 152 5.94 9.32 -17.14
CA ILE A 152 5.81 10.54 -16.35
C ILE A 152 5.60 10.10 -14.90
N ASP A 153 6.49 10.51 -14.01
CA ASP A 153 6.41 10.26 -12.58
C ASP A 153 6.38 11.61 -11.86
N SER A 154 5.32 11.89 -11.11
CA SER A 154 5.18 13.15 -10.34
C SER A 154 5.37 14.43 -11.18
N GLY A 155 5.09 14.37 -12.49
CA GLY A 155 5.27 15.48 -13.44
C GLY A 155 6.57 15.47 -14.23
N ASP A 156 7.55 14.65 -13.82
CA ASP A 156 8.85 14.54 -14.51
C ASP A 156 8.82 13.45 -15.58
N SER A 157 9.28 13.80 -16.79
CA SER A 157 9.38 12.86 -17.91
C SER A 157 10.66 12.04 -17.80
N ILE A 158 10.54 10.76 -17.47
CA ILE A 158 11.64 9.82 -17.27
C ILE A 158 11.77 8.90 -18.49
N ASP A 159 12.93 8.95 -19.13
CA ASP A 159 13.31 8.03 -20.22
C ASP A 159 14.08 6.85 -19.64
N CYS A 160 13.42 5.68 -19.53
CA CYS A 160 14.01 4.49 -18.92
C CYS A 160 15.14 3.87 -19.76
N SER A 161 15.37 4.34 -20.98
CA SER A 161 16.49 3.89 -21.83
C SER A 161 17.82 4.56 -21.44
N LYS A 162 17.77 5.64 -20.65
CA LYS A 162 18.93 6.51 -20.35
C LYS A 162 19.33 6.52 -18.87
N LEU A 163 18.94 5.50 -18.10
CA LEU A 163 19.16 5.42 -16.65
C LEU A 163 20.42 4.63 -16.23
N GLY A 164 21.28 4.29 -17.19
CA GLY A 164 22.52 3.56 -16.93
C GLY A 164 22.28 2.16 -16.34
N LYS A 165 23.16 1.74 -15.42
CA LYS A 165 23.12 0.38 -14.84
C LYS A 165 21.98 0.17 -13.85
N GLY A 166 21.58 1.22 -13.12
CA GLY A 166 20.60 1.13 -12.03
C GLY A 166 19.14 1.01 -12.51
N GLY A 167 18.84 1.59 -13.67
CA GLY A 167 17.48 1.59 -14.20
C GLY A 167 16.51 2.45 -13.39
N TYR A 168 15.25 2.43 -13.79
CA TYR A 168 14.17 3.11 -13.07
C TYR A 168 13.70 2.23 -11.91
N SER A 169 13.69 2.78 -10.69
CA SER A 169 13.13 2.09 -9.54
C SER A 169 11.62 2.25 -9.54
N VAL A 170 10.89 1.15 -9.69
CA VAL A 170 9.43 1.18 -9.80
C VAL A 170 8.84 1.64 -8.45
N PRO A 171 8.08 2.75 -8.40
CA PRO A 171 7.46 3.20 -7.18
C PRO A 171 6.33 2.27 -6.74
N SER A 172 6.04 2.25 -5.44
CA SER A 172 4.93 1.47 -4.89
C SER A 172 3.57 2.07 -5.25
N ILE A 173 3.52 3.40 -5.38
CA ILE A 173 2.36 4.16 -5.85
C ILE A 173 2.50 4.27 -7.36
N THR A 174 1.58 3.64 -8.08
CA THR A 174 1.58 3.62 -9.56
C THR A 174 0.49 4.50 -10.16
N ASP A 175 -0.42 5.03 -9.34
CA ASP A 175 -1.53 5.90 -9.79
C ASP A 175 -1.03 7.23 -10.40
N GLU A 176 0.15 7.70 -9.98
CA GLU A 176 0.79 8.91 -10.52
C GLU A 176 1.73 8.62 -11.70
N LEU A 177 1.92 7.33 -12.03
CA LEU A 177 2.80 6.90 -13.11
C LEU A 177 2.02 6.85 -14.42
N VAL A 178 2.33 7.75 -15.35
CA VAL A 178 1.67 7.78 -16.66
C VAL A 178 2.61 7.29 -17.75
N PHE A 179 2.16 6.31 -18.54
CA PHE A 179 2.88 5.80 -19.69
C PHE A 179 2.72 6.75 -20.88
N LYS A 180 3.79 7.45 -21.27
CA LYS A 180 3.75 8.38 -22.41
C LYS A 180 4.06 7.69 -23.73
N LYS A 181 5.08 6.83 -23.74
CA LYS A 181 5.53 6.13 -24.94
C LYS A 181 6.11 4.78 -24.57
N ILE A 182 5.61 3.72 -25.19
CA ILE A 182 6.11 2.36 -25.04
C ILE A 182 6.55 1.89 -26.43
N ASN A 183 7.83 1.54 -26.58
CA ASN A 183 8.36 0.96 -27.81
C ASN A 183 9.05 -0.36 -27.49
N ALA A 184 8.26 -1.38 -27.15
CA ALA A 184 8.75 -2.71 -26.82
C ALA A 184 7.77 -3.78 -27.32
N LYS A 185 8.28 -4.92 -27.76
CA LYS A 185 7.49 -6.06 -28.24
C LYS A 185 6.95 -6.91 -27.09
N TYR A 186 7.70 -6.98 -25.99
CA TYR A 186 7.35 -7.77 -24.83
C TYR A 186 8.06 -7.25 -23.57
N VAL A 187 7.56 -7.65 -22.41
CA VAL A 187 8.19 -7.42 -21.10
C VAL A 187 8.85 -8.71 -20.65
N LEU A 188 10.13 -8.64 -20.29
CA LEU A 188 10.90 -9.75 -19.72
C LEU A 188 11.09 -9.51 -18.22
N TYR A 189 10.39 -10.30 -17.43
CA TYR A 189 10.49 -10.28 -15.97
C TYR A 189 11.56 -11.25 -15.47
N MET A 190 12.35 -10.83 -14.48
CA MET A 190 13.39 -11.63 -13.84
C MET A 190 13.35 -11.45 -12.32
N GLU A 191 13.36 -12.55 -11.58
CA GLU A 191 13.34 -12.49 -10.11
C GLU A 191 14.69 -12.02 -9.53
N LYS A 192 15.80 -12.55 -10.03
CA LYS A 192 17.15 -12.29 -9.51
C LYS A 192 17.76 -11.02 -10.11
N ALA A 193 18.13 -10.08 -9.24
CA ALA A 193 18.76 -8.80 -9.60
C ALA A 193 20.04 -9.00 -10.43
N ALA A 194 20.88 -9.97 -10.07
CA ALA A 194 22.14 -10.24 -10.77
C ALA A 194 21.96 -10.58 -12.26
N VAL A 195 20.87 -11.27 -12.62
CA VAL A 195 20.57 -11.59 -14.02
C VAL A 195 20.10 -10.34 -14.77
N PHE A 196 19.29 -9.51 -14.11
CA PHE A 196 18.84 -8.23 -14.65
C PHE A 196 20.03 -7.30 -14.93
N GLU A 197 20.94 -7.15 -13.97
CA GLU A 197 22.14 -6.32 -14.11
C GLU A 197 22.98 -6.79 -15.30
N ARG A 198 23.18 -8.11 -15.44
CA ARG A 198 23.93 -8.67 -16.55
C ARG A 198 23.29 -8.40 -17.91
N LEU A 199 21.98 -8.63 -18.04
CA LEU A 199 21.25 -8.34 -19.30
C LEU A 199 21.18 -6.85 -19.61
N ASN A 200 21.16 -6.00 -18.58
CA ASN A 200 21.21 -4.56 -18.75
C ASN A 200 22.59 -4.10 -19.27
N GLU A 201 23.68 -4.64 -18.71
CA GLU A 201 25.05 -4.40 -19.20
C GLU A 201 25.20 -4.80 -20.67
N ASP A 202 24.66 -5.95 -21.08
CA ASP A 202 24.68 -6.44 -22.46
C ASP A 202 23.71 -5.70 -23.40
N LYS A 203 22.96 -4.73 -22.86
CA LYS A 203 21.89 -3.96 -23.54
C LYS A 203 20.91 -4.86 -24.29
N PHE A 204 20.52 -5.97 -23.67
CA PHE A 204 19.64 -6.98 -24.25
C PHE A 204 18.30 -6.38 -24.71
N TRP A 205 17.79 -5.41 -23.95
CA TRP A 205 16.56 -4.67 -24.23
C TRP A 205 16.58 -3.91 -25.57
N ILE A 206 17.75 -3.42 -26.00
CA ILE A 206 17.91 -2.77 -27.31
C ILE A 206 17.85 -3.83 -28.42
N LYS A 207 18.61 -4.91 -28.26
CA LYS A 207 18.75 -5.96 -29.29
C LYS A 207 17.43 -6.68 -29.59
N ASN A 208 16.63 -6.93 -28.56
CA ASN A 208 15.37 -7.68 -28.68
C ASN A 208 14.11 -6.80 -28.62
N ASN A 209 14.30 -5.47 -28.52
CA ASN A 209 13.23 -4.49 -28.35
C ASN A 209 12.23 -4.88 -27.24
N CYS A 210 12.72 -5.05 -26.02
CA CYS A 210 11.92 -5.47 -24.87
C CYS A 210 12.16 -4.58 -23.65
N ILE A 211 11.28 -4.68 -22.65
CA ILE A 211 11.46 -4.03 -21.34
C ILE A 211 11.93 -5.09 -20.35
N LEU A 212 13.05 -4.83 -19.69
CA LEU A 212 13.54 -5.67 -18.60
C LEU A 212 12.96 -5.16 -17.28
N VAL A 213 12.45 -6.07 -16.47
CA VAL A 213 11.91 -5.76 -15.14
C VAL A 213 12.44 -6.77 -14.13
N THR A 214 12.84 -6.32 -12.96
CA THR A 214 13.18 -7.19 -11.85
C THR A 214 12.50 -6.77 -10.56
N SER A 215 12.19 -7.75 -9.71
CA SER A 215 11.67 -7.55 -8.36
C SER A 215 12.71 -7.68 -7.25
N GLN A 216 13.94 -8.07 -7.58
CA GLN A 216 14.99 -8.33 -6.60
C GLN A 216 14.53 -9.32 -5.48
N GLY A 217 13.84 -10.39 -5.86
CA GLY A 217 13.21 -11.37 -4.95
C GLY A 217 11.69 -11.45 -5.09
N GLN A 218 10.97 -11.63 -3.98
CA GLN A 218 9.50 -11.73 -4.01
C GLN A 218 8.89 -10.48 -4.64
N THR A 219 8.03 -10.67 -5.65
CA THR A 219 7.44 -9.57 -6.42
C THR A 219 6.68 -8.61 -5.52
N THR A 220 7.20 -7.39 -5.40
CA THR A 220 6.55 -6.30 -4.67
C THR A 220 5.24 -5.91 -5.33
N ARG A 221 4.34 -5.33 -4.53
CA ARG A 221 3.02 -4.90 -5.00
C ARG A 221 3.13 -3.88 -6.14
N GLY A 222 4.08 -2.94 -6.06
CA GLY A 222 4.32 -1.95 -7.12
C GLY A 222 4.56 -2.59 -8.49
N ILE A 223 5.42 -3.62 -8.57
CA ILE A 223 5.70 -4.33 -9.82
C ILE A 223 4.48 -5.11 -10.32
N ARG A 224 3.69 -5.70 -9.42
CA ARG A 224 2.47 -6.42 -9.82
C ARG A 224 1.44 -5.47 -10.43
N ILE A 225 1.19 -4.34 -9.78
CA ILE A 225 0.25 -3.32 -10.27
C ILE A 225 0.77 -2.73 -11.58
N TRP A 226 2.06 -2.38 -11.63
CA TRP A 226 2.71 -1.89 -12.84
C TRP A 226 2.57 -2.88 -14.00
N GLY A 227 2.79 -4.18 -13.74
CA GLY A 227 2.62 -5.24 -14.73
C GLY A 227 1.21 -5.28 -15.28
N ILE A 228 0.19 -5.22 -14.42
CA ILE A 228 -1.21 -5.16 -14.86
C ILE A 228 -1.46 -3.91 -15.72
N HIS A 229 -0.95 -2.76 -15.29
CA HIS A 229 -1.18 -1.48 -15.98
C HIS A 229 -0.55 -1.47 -17.38
N ILE A 230 0.68 -1.96 -17.54
CA ILE A 230 1.34 -2.00 -18.85
C ILE A 230 0.71 -2.99 -19.83
N PHE A 231 0.09 -4.06 -19.34
CA PHE A 231 -0.64 -5.00 -20.21
C PHE A 231 -2.06 -4.52 -20.57
N CYS A 232 -2.61 -3.55 -19.82
CA CYS A 232 -3.92 -2.96 -20.10
C CYS A 232 -3.85 -1.69 -20.97
N CYS A 233 -2.70 -1.01 -21.05
CA CYS A 233 -2.45 0.12 -21.94
C CYS A 233 -2.08 -0.34 -23.36
#